data_AF-A0AA43LF23-F1
#
_entry.id   AF-A0AA43LF23-F1
#
_cell.length_a   1.000
_cell.length_b   1.000
_cell.length_c   1.000
_cell.angle_alpha   90.00
_cell.angle_beta   90.00
_cell.angle_gamma   90.00
#
_symmetry.space_group_name_H-M   'P 1'
#
loop_
_entity.id
_entity.type
_entity.pdbx_description
1 polymer ?
#
loop_
_entity_poly.entity_id
_entity_poly.type
_entity_poly.pdbx_seq_one_letter_code
_entity_poly.pdbx_strand_id
1 'polypeptide(L)' 'MKHQNSGYLVLTKSGLSGRTYHKDELINGKQPIYVKYENNKDLKLLCDPESLTVKGFID' A
#
# COMPACT_ATOMS: atom_id res chain seq x y z
N MET A 1 -13.37 13.26 13.16
CA MET A 1 -12.91 13.43 11.76
C MET A 1 -12.40 12.07 11.31
N LYS A 2 -13.03 11.42 10.31
CA LYS A 2 -12.54 10.12 9.83
C LYS A 2 -11.30 10.38 8.98
N HIS A 3 -10.15 9.91 9.41
CA HIS A 3 -8.90 9.92 8.64
C HIS A 3 -9.05 8.99 7.44
N GLN A 4 -9.68 9.47 6.36
CA GLN A 4 -10.01 8.69 5.16
C GLN A 4 -8.76 8.24 4.37
N ASN A 5 -7.58 8.71 4.76
CA ASN A 5 -6.31 8.41 4.10
C ASN A 5 -5.31 7.74 5.05
N SER A 6 -5.77 7.24 6.21
CA SER A 6 -4.92 6.46 7.10
C SER A 6 -4.58 5.09 6.52
N GLY A 7 -3.43 4.55 6.89
CA GLY A 7 -2.91 3.30 6.36
C GLY A 7 -1.46 3.04 6.71
N TYR A 8 -0.79 2.20 5.92
CA TYR A 8 0.61 1.81 6.17
C TYR A 8 1.53 2.18 5.02
N LEU A 9 2.73 2.67 5.35
CA LEU A 9 3.87 2.64 4.44
C LEU A 9 4.42 1.22 4.43
N VAL A 10 4.52 0.61 3.25
CA VAL A 10 4.96 -0.77 3.08
C VAL A 10 6.11 -0.86 2.08
N LEU A 11 7.00 -1.82 2.31
CA LEU A 11 8.05 -2.22 1.37
C LEU A 11 7.72 -3.62 0.85
N THR A 12 7.67 -3.79 -0.46
CA THR A 12 7.49 -5.10 -1.08
C THR A 12 8.80 -5.88 -1.09
N LYS A 13 8.74 -7.22 -1.20
CA LYS A 13 9.95 -8.08 -1.34
C LYS A 13 10.84 -7.69 -2.52
N SER A 14 10.28 -7.06 -3.55
CA SER A 14 11.01 -6.57 -4.72
C SER A 14 11.77 -5.26 -4.47
N GLY A 15 11.69 -4.68 -3.26
CA GLY A 15 12.35 -3.43 -2.91
C GLY A 15 11.54 -2.16 -3.26
N LEU A 16 10.28 -2.31 -3.68
CA LEU A 16 9.43 -1.17 -4.02
C LEU A 16 8.72 -0.64 -2.76
N SER A 17 8.84 0.66 -2.53
CA SER A 17 8.15 1.34 -1.43
C SER A 17 6.79 1.87 -1.89
N GLY A 18 5.74 1.52 -1.17
CA GLY A 18 4.38 1.93 -1.48
C GLY A 18 3.55 2.22 -0.23
N ARG A 19 2.26 2.48 -0.45
CA ARG A 19 1.30 2.84 0.58
C ARG A 19 0.06 1.96 0.48
N THR A 20 -0.48 1.57 1.61
CA THR A 20 -1.80 0.95 1.72
C THR A 20 -2.73 1.94 2.41
N TYR A 21 -4.04 1.77 2.24
CA TYR A 21 -5.03 2.56 2.95
C TYR A 21 -6.00 1.62 3.66
N HIS A 22 -6.38 1.94 4.89
CA HIS A 22 -7.32 1.12 5.67
C HIS A 22 -8.72 1.07 5.05
N LYS A 23 -9.08 2.05 4.22
CA LYS A 23 -10.34 2.05 3.47
C LYS A 23 -10.37 1.03 2.34
N ASP A 24 -9.21 0.58 1.86
CA ASP A 24 -9.14 -0.39 0.79
C ASP A 24 -9.27 -1.80 1.36
N GLU A 25 -10.24 -2.54 0.85
CA GLU A 25 -10.40 -3.96 1.17
C GLU A 25 -9.38 -4.83 0.42
N LEU A 26 -9.18 -6.05 0.92
CA LEU A 26 -8.38 -7.06 0.22
C LEU A 26 -9.09 -7.46 -1.07
N ILE A 27 -8.39 -7.37 -2.20
CA ILE A 27 -8.90 -7.79 -3.49
C ILE A 27 -8.42 -9.21 -3.74
N ASN A 28 -9.33 -10.18 -3.68
CA ASN A 28 -9.01 -11.60 -3.84
C ASN A 28 -7.91 -12.08 -2.87
N GLY A 29 -7.98 -11.65 -1.61
CA GLY A 29 -6.99 -11.94 -0.56
C GLY A 29 -5.69 -11.14 -0.65
N LYS A 30 -5.51 -10.31 -1.69
CA LYS A 30 -4.32 -9.49 -1.87
C LYS A 30 -4.52 -8.06 -1.38
N GLN A 31 -3.51 -7.52 -0.72
CA GLN A 31 -3.47 -6.15 -0.27
C GLN A 31 -3.16 -5.21 -1.44
N PRO A 32 -4.02 -4.24 -1.74
CA PRO A 32 -3.71 -3.18 -2.68
C PRO A 32 -2.66 -2.22 -2.11
N ILE A 33 -1.63 -1.96 -2.91
CA ILE A 33 -0.52 -1.06 -2.61
C ILE A 33 -0.39 -0.05 -3.74
N TYR A 34 -0.29 1.22 -3.38
CA TYR A 34 -0.05 2.32 -4.29
C TYR A 34 1.42 2.65 -4.25
N VAL A 35 2.10 2.33 -5.34
CA VAL A 35 3.53 2.59 -5.52
C VAL A 35 3.69 3.82 -6.39
N LYS A 36 4.54 4.76 -5.98
CA LYS A 36 4.80 5.95 -6.78
C LYS A 36 5.70 5.54 -7.95
N TYR A 37 5.16 5.60 -9.17
CA TYR A 37 5.92 5.34 -10.38
C TYR A 37 6.36 6.66 -11.02
N GLU A 38 7.46 6.67 -11.79
CA GLU A 38 7.89 7.86 -12.53
C GLU A 38 6.74 8.39 -13.41
N ASN A 39 6.57 9.72 -13.46
CA ASN A 39 5.45 10.48 -14.05
C ASN A 39 4.17 10.67 -13.21
N ASN A 40 4.27 10.75 -11.87
CA ASN A 40 3.15 11.08 -10.97
C ASN A 40 1.92 10.15 -11.10
N LYS A 41 2.11 8.94 -11.64
CA LYS A 41 1.07 7.92 -11.68
C LYS A 41 1.32 6.94 -10.53
N ASP A 42 0.34 6.87 -9.62
CA ASP A 42 0.33 5.82 -8.61
C ASP A 42 -0.06 4.50 -9.28
N LEU A 43 0.85 3.55 -9.25
CA LEU A 43 0.59 2.21 -9.77
C LEU A 43 0.01 1.37 -8.63
N LYS A 44 -1.21 0.86 -8.85
CA LYS A 44 -1.89 -0.03 -7.90
C LYS A 44 -1.40 -1.46 -8.13
N LEU A 45 -0.62 -1.99 -7.20
CA LEU A 45 -0.20 -3.39 -7.16
C LEU A 45 -1.07 -4.17 -6.17
N LEU A 46 -1.34 -5.43 -6.50
CA LEU A 46 -1.94 -6.38 -5.57
C LEU A 46 -0.84 -7.31 -5.09
N CYS A 47 -0.49 -7.21 -3.80
CA CYS A 47 0.53 -8.05 -3.20
C CYS A 47 -0.06 -8.86 -2.05
N ASP A 48 0.51 -10.02 -1.80
CA ASP A 48 0.14 -10.81 -0.63
C ASP A 48 0.53 -10.05 0.64
N PRO A 49 -0.38 -9.86 1.61
CA PRO A 49 -0.10 -9.07 2.80
C PRO A 49 1.08 -9.63 3.61
N GLU A 50 1.27 -10.95 3.61
CA GLU A 50 2.40 -11.64 4.25
C GLU A 50 3.75 -11.32 3.59
N SER A 51 3.74 -10.83 2.35
CA SER A 51 4.95 -10.44 1.65
C SER A 51 5.38 -9.00 1.94
N LEU A 52 4.56 -8.23 2.67
CA LEU A 52 4.77 -6.81 2.89
C LEU A 52 5.47 -6.55 4.21
N THR A 53 6.48 -5.70 4.16
CA THR A 53 7.13 -5.18 5.36
C THR A 53 6.55 -3.81 5.67
N VAL A 54 5.84 -3.67 6.77
CA VAL A 54 5.37 -2.36 7.25
C VAL A 54 6.59 -1.54 7.70
N LYS A 55 6.74 -0.35 7.12
CA LYS A 55 7.80 0.62 7.42
C LYS A 55 7.31 1.78 8.29
N GLY A 56 6.01 2.04 8.30
CA GLY A 56 5.42 3.11 9.09
C GLY A 56 3.92 3.23 8.83
N PHE A 57 3.33 4.28 9.40
CA PHE A 57 1.91 4.55 9.36
C PHE A 57 1.68 5.91 8.70
N ILE A 58 0.56 6.05 8.00
CA ILE A 58 0.05 7.32 7.50
C ILE A 58 -1.29 7.59 8.17
N ASP A 59 -1.55 8.86 8.49
CA ASP A 59 -2.74 9.38 9.18
C ASP A 59 -3.38 10.53 8.39
#